data_AF-A0A6V7KJ02-F1
#
_entry.id   AF-A0A6V7KJ02-F1
#
_cell.length_a   1.000
_cell.length_b   1.000
_cell.length_c   1.000
_cell.angle_alpha   90.00
_cell.angle_beta   90.00
_cell.angle_gamma   90.00
#
_symmetry.space_group_name_H-M   'P 1'
#
loop_
_entity.id
_entity.type
_entity.pdbx_description
1 polymer ?
#
loop_
_entity_poly.entity_id
_entity_poly.type
_entity_poly.pdbx_seq_one_letter_code
_entity_poly.pdbx_strand_id
1 'polypeptide(L)'
;ETEDKEGKYYLYQYGITAGLWECRHQLSKFLTKRYQDNYSVERENLVLTCGATHGLQLLLTILLAPNGIIFVEEVTYMIALDAFKQFPYIKIVT
;
A
#
# COMPACT_ATOMS: atom_id res chain seq x y z
N GLU A 1 -5.05 24.25 14.62
CA GLU A 1 -5.78 25.51 14.84
C GLU A 1 -5.64 26.54 13.70
N THR A 2 -4.88 26.27 12.63
CA THR A 2 -4.70 27.18 11.48
C THR A 2 -5.46 26.78 10.21
N GLU A 3 -6.06 25.59 10.13
CA GLU A 3 -6.62 25.03 8.89
C GLU A 3 -8.02 25.53 8.52
N ASP A 4 -8.81 26.08 9.46
CA ASP A 4 -10.23 26.41 9.20
C ASP A 4 -10.47 27.74 8.47
N LYS A 5 -9.43 28.57 8.25
CA LYS A 5 -9.59 29.93 7.67
C LYS A 5 -9.19 30.07 6.21
N GLU A 6 -8.38 29.17 5.66
CA GLU A 6 -8.11 29.11 4.23
C GLU A 6 -8.96 27.98 3.63
N GLY A 7 -9.64 28.23 2.51
CA GLY A 7 -10.31 27.16 1.78
C GLY A 7 -9.37 25.99 1.50
N LYS A 8 -9.91 24.82 1.12
CA LYS A 8 -9.13 23.59 0.88
C LYS A 8 -8.22 23.64 -0.36
N TYR A 9 -7.66 24.80 -0.69
CA TYR A 9 -6.78 25.05 -1.83
C TYR A 9 -5.50 24.19 -1.79
N TYR A 10 -5.06 23.82 -0.59
CA TYR A 10 -3.92 22.90 -0.38
C TYR A 10 -4.11 21.54 -1.07
N LEU A 11 -5.35 21.12 -1.35
CA LEU A 11 -5.65 19.89 -2.08
C LEU A 11 -5.17 19.91 -3.54
N TYR A 12 -4.95 21.09 -4.11
CA TYR A 12 -4.43 21.25 -5.47
C TYR A 12 -2.90 21.36 -5.52
N GLN A 13 -2.26 21.40 -4.36
CA GLN A 13 -0.80 21.43 -4.28
C GLN A 13 -0.24 20.02 -4.17
N TYR A 14 1.03 19.85 -4.56
CA TYR A 14 1.76 18.61 -4.33
C TYR A 14 1.68 18.17 -2.86
N GLY A 15 1.37 16.88 -2.67
CA GLY A 15 1.33 16.24 -1.35
C GLY A 15 2.59 15.43 -1.06
N ILE A 16 2.69 14.96 0.17
CA ILE A 16 3.73 14.00 0.58
C ILE A 16 3.54 12.65 -0.12
N THR A 17 4.63 11.93 -0.36
CA THR A 17 4.60 10.63 -1.06
C THR A 17 3.73 9.58 -0.36
N ALA A 18 3.66 9.61 0.98
CA ALA A 18 2.81 8.69 1.75
C ALA A 18 1.30 8.95 1.57
N GLY A 19 0.91 10.09 0.99
CA GLY A 19 -0.47 10.53 0.85
C GLY A 19 -0.96 11.40 2.00
N LEU A 20 -2.07 12.09 1.73
CA LEU A 20 -2.66 13.12 2.61
C LEU A 20 -2.93 12.58 4.03
N TRP A 21 -2.59 13.41 5.03
CA TRP A 21 -2.63 13.03 6.44
C TRP A 21 -4.04 12.59 6.86
N GLU A 22 -5.05 13.39 6.51
CA GLU A 22 -6.45 13.21 6.88
C GLU A 22 -7.02 11.94 6.25
N CYS A 23 -6.68 11.66 4.99
CA CYS A 23 -7.08 10.44 4.31
C CYS A 23 -6.51 9.20 5.00
N ARG A 24 -5.22 9.21 5.35
CA ARG A 24 -4.61 8.09 6.07
C ARG A 24 -5.23 7.91 7.47
N HIS A 25 -5.58 8.99 8.15
CA HIS A 25 -6.22 8.92 9.46
C HIS A 25 -7.59 8.23 9.38
N GLN A 26 -8.40 8.57 8.38
CA GLN A 26 -9.69 7.91 8.16
C GLN A 26 -9.52 6.45 7.72
N LEU A 27 -8.51 6.17 6.89
CA LEU A 27 -8.16 4.80 6.49
C LEU A 27 -7.74 3.94 7.70
N SER A 28 -6.93 4.48 8.60
CA SER A 28 -6.56 3.85 9.88
C SER A 28 -7.80 3.44 10.69
N LYS A 29 -8.79 4.33 10.84
CA LYS A 29 -10.05 4.03 11.52
C LYS A 29 -10.84 2.93 10.81
N PHE A 30 -10.95 3.01 9.47
CA PHE A 30 -11.65 2.01 8.67
C PHE A 30 -11.03 0.62 8.82
N LEU A 31 -9.71 0.52 8.70
CA LEU A 31 -8.98 -0.75 8.82
C LEU A 31 -9.05 -1.28 10.26
N THR A 32 -8.82 -0.43 11.27
CA THR A 32 -8.95 -0.84 12.68
C THR A 32 -10.34 -1.41 12.97
N LYS A 33 -11.40 -0.77 12.47
CA LYS A 33 -12.77 -1.27 12.61
C LYS A 33 -12.99 -2.63 11.91
N ARG A 34 -12.38 -2.85 10.74
CA ARG A 34 -12.58 -4.07 9.93
C ARG A 34 -11.78 -5.26 10.44
N TYR A 35 -10.56 -5.02 10.91
CA TYR A 35 -9.65 -6.08 11.32
C TYR A 35 -9.80 -6.46 12.79
N GLN A 36 -10.55 -5.70 13.61
CA GLN A 36 -11.13 -6.05 14.93
C GLN A 36 -10.22 -6.76 15.95
N ASP A 37 -8.92 -6.85 15.69
CA ASP A 37 -7.97 -7.54 16.53
C ASP A 37 -7.25 -6.52 17.41
N ASN A 38 -6.64 -7.01 18.49
CA ASN A 38 -6.08 -6.30 19.65
C ASN A 38 -5.06 -5.16 19.37
N TYR A 39 -4.89 -4.71 18.13
CA TYR A 39 -3.94 -3.72 17.68
C TYR A 39 -4.61 -2.66 16.81
N SER A 40 -4.39 -1.39 17.16
CA SER A 40 -4.82 -0.28 16.31
C SER A 40 -3.93 -0.16 15.09
N VAL A 41 -4.52 0.10 13.92
CA VAL A 41 -3.76 0.40 12.70
C VAL A 41 -3.30 1.85 12.78
N GLU A 42 -2.01 2.05 13.05
CA GLU A 42 -1.39 3.37 13.10
C GLU A 42 -1.26 3.99 11.71
N ARG A 43 -1.68 5.24 11.60
CA ARG A 43 -1.70 6.01 10.34
C ARG A 43 -0.30 6.17 9.75
N GLU A 44 0.70 6.30 10.61
CA GLU A 44 2.11 6.48 10.32
C GLU A 44 2.66 5.29 9.52
N ASN A 45 2.07 4.11 9.68
CA ASN A 45 2.42 2.88 8.97
C ASN A 45 1.63 2.69 7.67
N LEU A 46 0.76 3.64 7.30
CA LEU A 46 -0.03 3.60 6.07
C LEU A 46 0.60 4.47 5.00
N VAL A 47 0.62 3.95 3.77
CA VAL A 47 0.97 4.67 2.55
C VAL A 47 -0.19 4.53 1.56
N LEU A 48 -0.67 5.65 1.03
CA LEU A 48 -1.68 5.64 -0.03
C LEU A 48 -1.02 5.23 -1.34
N THR A 49 -1.62 4.25 -2.02
CA THR A 49 -1.18 3.77 -3.32
C THR A 49 -2.15 4.19 -4.42
N CYS A 50 -1.74 4.03 -5.66
CA CYS A 50 -2.60 4.26 -6.83
C CYS A 50 -3.46 3.01 -7.16
N GLY A 51 -3.76 2.19 -6.16
CA GLY A 51 -4.46 0.91 -6.30
C GLY A 51 -3.61 -0.30 -5.86
N ALA A 52 -4.23 -1.47 -5.88
CA ALA A 52 -3.61 -2.71 -5.42
C ALA A 52 -2.38 -3.10 -6.25
N THR A 53 -2.44 -2.94 -7.57
CA THR A 53 -1.31 -3.26 -8.48
C THR A 53 -0.08 -2.40 -8.19
N HIS A 54 -0.27 -1.09 -7.95
CA HIS A 54 0.84 -0.21 -7.55
C HIS A 54 1.41 -0.62 -6.19
N GLY A 55 0.55 -0.98 -5.23
CA GLY A 55 0.99 -1.50 -3.93
C GLY A 55 1.80 -2.79 -4.05
N LEU A 56 1.35 -3.73 -4.89
CA LEU A 56 2.08 -4.98 -5.15
C LEU A 56 3.46 -4.69 -5.78
N GLN A 57 3.52 -3.80 -6.76
CA GLN A 57 4.79 -3.41 -7.38
C GLN A 57 5.77 -2.80 -6.36
N LEU A 58 5.29 -1.94 -5.45
CA LEU A 58 6.11 -1.36 -4.39
C LEU A 58 6.64 -2.44 -3.45
N LEU A 59 5.81 -3.40 -3.03
CA LEU A 59 6.23 -4.51 -2.18
C LEU A 59 7.31 -5.36 -2.85
N LEU A 60 7.12 -5.71 -4.12
CA LEU A 60 8.11 -6.48 -4.88
C LEU A 60 9.42 -5.72 -5.05
N THR A 61 9.39 -4.40 -5.20
CA THR A 61 10.60 -3.59 -5.38
C THR A 61 11.37 -3.38 -4.07
N ILE A 62 10.66 -3.26 -2.95
CA ILE A 62 11.25 -2.90 -1.65
C ILE A 62 11.69 -4.15 -0.86
N LEU A 63 10.88 -5.21 -0.87
CA LEU A 63 11.09 -6.37 0.01
C LEU A 63 11.75 -7.56 -0.67
N LEU A 64 11.61 -7.69 -2.00
CA LEU A 64 12.07 -8.89 -2.69
C LEU A 64 13.57 -8.81 -2.98
N ALA A 65 14.31 -9.81 -2.50
CA ALA A 65 15.68 -10.01 -2.95
C ALA A 65 15.70 -10.38 -4.44
N PRO A 66 16.75 -10.04 -5.19
CA PRO A 66 16.85 -10.38 -6.62
C PRO A 66 16.57 -11.86 -6.92
N ASN A 67 17.04 -12.77 -6.06
CA ASN A 67 16.82 -14.22 -6.11
C ASN A 67 15.75 -14.72 -5.12
N GLY A 68 14.78 -13.86 -4.79
CA GLY A 68 13.74 -14.14 -3.81
C GLY A 68 12.78 -15.25 -4.22
N ILE A 69 12.15 -15.87 -3.23
CA ILE A 69 11.12 -16.91 -3.42
C ILE A 69 9.77 -16.32 -3.00
N ILE A 70 8.76 -16.46 -3.84
CA ILE A 70 7.38 -16.04 -3.56
C ILE A 70 6.50 -17.28 -3.44
N PHE A 71 5.83 -17.41 -2.30
CA PHE A 71 4.83 -18.46 -2.07
C PHE A 71 3.45 -17.93 -2.44
N VAL A 72 2.72 -18.69 -3.27
CA VAL A 72 1.36 -18.36 -3.69
C VAL A 72 0.48 -19.59 -3.66
N GLU A 73 -0.84 -19.40 -3.59
CA GLU A 73 -1.79 -20.51 -3.71
C GLU A 73 -1.80 -21.07 -5.14
N GLU A 74 -2.23 -22.33 -5.31
CA GLU A 74 -2.31 -23.03 -6.60
C GLU A 74 -3.15 -22.24 -7.63
N VAL A 75 -4.23 -21.60 -7.18
CA VAL A 75 -5.04 -20.67 -7.98
C VAL A 75 -4.94 -19.29 -7.37
N THR A 76 -4.27 -18.37 -8.06
CA THR A 76 -4.03 -17.01 -7.57
C THR A 76 -4.42 -15.93 -8.58
N TYR A 77 -4.30 -14.68 -8.16
CA TYR A 77 -4.63 -13.50 -8.97
C TYR A 77 -3.70 -13.38 -10.18
N MET A 78 -4.25 -13.52 -11.39
CA MET A 78 -3.47 -13.56 -12.64
C MET A 78 -2.53 -12.36 -12.83
N ILE A 79 -2.98 -11.16 -12.44
CA ILE A 79 -2.16 -9.94 -12.54
C ILE A 79 -0.94 -9.98 -11.60
N ALA A 80 -1.02 -10.68 -10.47
CA ALA A 80 0.14 -10.86 -9.60
C ALA A 80 1.22 -11.73 -10.28
N LEU A 81 0.81 -12.80 -10.97
CA LEU A 81 1.73 -13.65 -11.74
C LEU A 81 2.44 -12.87 -12.84
N ASP A 82 1.74 -11.96 -13.51
CA ASP A 82 2.35 -11.09 -14.53
C ASP A 82 3.30 -10.05 -13.92
N ALA A 83 3.00 -9.52 -12.73
CA ALA A 83 3.92 -8.64 -12.01
C ALA A 83 5.20 -9.38 -11.59
N PHE A 84 5.09 -10.62 -11.12
CA PHE A 84 6.23 -11.45 -10.71
C PHE A 84 7.20 -11.70 -11.87
N LYS A 85 6.69 -11.96 -13.09
CA LYS A 85 7.51 -12.19 -14.29
C LYS A 85 8.44 -11.02 -14.66
N GLN A 86 8.20 -9.82 -14.13
CA GLN A 86 9.09 -8.67 -14.34
C GLN A 86 10.44 -8.83 -13.63
N PHE A 87 10.56 -9.76 -12.68
CA PHE A 87 11.78 -10.03 -11.92
C PHE A 87 12.37 -11.37 -12.39
N PRO A 88 13.50 -11.39 -13.13
CA PRO A 88 13.94 -12.58 -13.86
C PRO A 88 14.49 -13.72 -12.99
N TYR A 89 14.98 -13.42 -11.79
CA TYR A 89 15.67 -14.41 -10.94
C TYR A 89 14.81 -14.90 -9.77
N ILE A 90 13.54 -14.53 -9.72
CA ILE A 90 12.64 -14.93 -8.63
C ILE A 90 12.10 -16.33 -8.90
N LYS A 91 11.80 -17.06 -7.82
CA LYS A 91 11.16 -18.37 -7.91
C LYS A 91 9.77 -18.32 -7.30
N ILE A 92 8.75 -18.71 -8.06
CA ILE A 92 7.38 -18.86 -7.58
C ILE A 92 7.19 -20.30 -7.13
N VAL A 93 6.63 -20.50 -5.94
CA VAL A 93 6.32 -21.81 -5.37
C VAL A 93 4.83 -21.83 -5.00
N THR A 94 4.14 -22.88 -5.45
CA THR A 94 2.72 -23.18 -5.17
C THR A 94 2.60 -24.37 -4.24
#